data_AF-A0A1G3V268-F1
#
_entry.id   AF-A0A1G3V268-F1
#
_cell.length_a   1.000
_cell.length_b   1.000
_cell.length_c   1.000
_cell.angle_alpha   90.00
_cell.angle_beta   90.00
_cell.angle_gamma   90.00
#
_symmetry.space_group_name_H-M   'P 1'
#
loop_
_entity.id
_entity.type
_entity.pdbx_description
1 polymer ?
#
loop_
_entity_poly.entity_id
_entity_poly.type
_entity_poly.pdbx_seq_one_letter_code
_entity_poly.pdbx_strand_id
1 'polypeptide(L)'
;MLEVRQTVPEIKDYSFIFSRRLIERLDEEESGQGGWNTEFGNTPLGVPIESFKFATAATQDSSLKSLVDEDAATEFRTLEKNEDQVTKLILNIRGTRSIPDRESIAKRLSELLQDAKEEGTENPGISIGSLRNFYNFLQTYSNLMMKPAIALTPINDIYVSWRAEGGFVFSIHFLSTGFVNFAIIAPNPNAEQPVRRISGSDNAENLLEKVKPWGILKWAGREGR
;
A
#
# COMPACT_ATOMS: atom_id res chain seq x y z
N MET A 1 -6.74 40.03 28.32
CA MET A 1 -6.80 39.73 26.87
C MET A 1 -5.62 38.80 26.60
N LEU A 2 -5.86 37.48 26.55
CA LEU A 2 -4.83 36.43 26.42
C LEU A 2 -5.01 35.75 25.07
N GLU A 3 -4.06 35.94 24.16
CA GLU A 3 -4.04 35.25 22.87
C GLU A 3 -3.54 33.81 23.05
N VAL A 4 -4.41 32.85 22.75
CA VAL A 4 -4.06 31.44 22.69
C VAL A 4 -3.50 31.15 21.29
N ARG A 5 -2.18 30.97 21.20
CA ARG A 5 -1.53 30.45 19.99
C ARG A 5 -1.74 28.95 19.93
N GLN A 6 -2.57 28.49 19.00
CA GLN A 6 -2.67 27.08 18.65
C GLN A 6 -1.44 26.66 17.85
N THR A 7 -0.62 25.78 18.42
CA THR A 7 0.45 25.09 17.71
C THR A 7 -0.13 23.93 16.92
N VAL A 8 -0.01 23.98 15.60
CA VAL A 8 -0.35 22.87 14.69
C VAL A 8 0.71 21.76 14.85
N PRO A 9 0.33 20.49 15.08
CA PRO A 9 1.29 19.41 15.20
C PRO A 9 1.95 19.08 13.85
N GLU A 10 3.26 18.91 13.90
CA GLU A 10 4.10 18.48 12.79
C GLU A 10 3.80 17.02 12.45
N ILE A 11 3.08 16.80 11.33
CA ILE A 11 2.81 15.47 10.80
C ILE A 11 4.11 14.96 10.18
N LYS A 12 4.77 14.01 10.85
CA LYS A 12 5.91 13.27 10.27
C LYS A 12 5.40 12.48 9.06
N ASP A 13 5.90 12.82 7.88
CA ASP A 13 5.45 12.28 6.60
C ASP A 13 6.00 10.86 6.37
N TYR A 14 5.44 9.88 7.07
CA TYR A 14 5.81 8.45 6.97
C TYR A 14 5.45 7.83 5.61
N SER A 15 4.61 8.49 4.81
CA SER A 15 4.25 8.07 3.46
C SER A 15 5.45 8.02 2.51
N PHE A 16 6.42 8.93 2.70
CA PHE A 16 7.56 9.09 1.81
C PHE A 16 8.66 8.03 2.03
N ILE A 17 8.95 7.67 3.29
CA ILE A 17 9.94 6.64 3.62
C ILE A 17 9.47 5.26 3.15
N PHE A 18 8.18 4.99 3.34
CA PHE A 18 7.56 3.74 2.91
C PHE A 18 7.54 3.63 1.38
N SER A 19 7.18 4.73 0.69
CA SER A 19 7.25 4.80 -0.76
C SER A 19 8.66 4.53 -1.26
N ARG A 20 9.71 5.14 -0.67
CA ARG A 20 11.10 4.93 -1.12
C ARG A 20 11.59 3.48 -0.97
N ARG A 21 11.34 2.81 0.17
CA ARG A 21 11.75 1.41 0.36
C ARG A 21 10.96 0.43 -0.51
N LEU A 22 9.67 0.68 -0.73
CA LEU A 22 8.86 -0.15 -1.65
C LEU A 22 9.26 0.09 -3.12
N ILE A 23 9.67 1.32 -3.45
CA ILE A 23 10.22 1.71 -4.76
C ILE A 23 11.56 1.02 -5.04
N GLU A 24 12.47 0.93 -4.05
CA GLU A 24 13.76 0.23 -4.17
C GLU A 24 13.56 -1.28 -4.40
N ARG A 25 12.57 -1.91 -3.75
CA ARG A 25 12.23 -3.34 -3.99
C ARG A 25 11.68 -3.63 -5.39
N LEU A 26 10.92 -2.72 -5.98
CA LEU A 26 10.36 -2.91 -7.33
C LEU A 26 11.44 -2.81 -8.42
N ASP A 27 12.53 -2.08 -8.18
CA ASP A 27 13.64 -1.96 -9.13
C ASP A 27 14.54 -3.22 -9.12
N GLU A 28 14.63 -3.92 -7.99
CA GLU A 28 15.40 -5.17 -7.85
C GLU A 28 14.72 -6.38 -8.56
N GLU A 29 13.39 -6.40 -8.68
CA GLU A 29 12.67 -7.46 -9.40
C GLU A 29 12.81 -7.36 -10.93
N GLU A 30 13.00 -6.15 -11.49
CA GLU A 30 13.18 -5.95 -12.94
C GLU A 30 14.64 -6.14 -13.39
N SER A 31 15.63 -5.91 -12.51
CA SER A 31 17.03 -6.19 -12.79
C SER A 31 17.40 -7.60 -12.34
N GLY A 32 17.10 -8.61 -13.16
CA GLY A 32 17.58 -9.98 -12.92
C GLY A 32 19.11 -10.07 -12.91
N GLN A 33 19.75 -9.76 -11.77
CA GLN A 33 21.16 -10.00 -11.47
C GLN A 33 21.48 -9.68 -9.99
N GLY A 34 21.71 -10.73 -9.19
CA GLY A 34 22.81 -10.72 -8.21
C GLY A 34 22.48 -10.71 -6.71
N GLY A 35 22.67 -11.88 -6.08
CA GLY A 35 23.52 -12.02 -4.90
C GLY A 35 22.93 -11.68 -3.52
N TRP A 36 22.43 -12.71 -2.82
CA TRP A 36 22.25 -12.67 -1.37
C TRP A 36 23.63 -12.63 -0.68
N ASN A 37 24.07 -11.45 -0.25
CA ASN A 37 25.11 -11.33 0.76
C ASN A 37 24.55 -10.55 1.96
N THR A 38 24.13 -11.33 2.94
CA THR A 38 23.68 -10.86 4.25
C THR A 38 24.91 -10.62 5.14
N GLU A 39 25.34 -9.38 5.27
CA GLU A 39 26.23 -8.95 6.36
C GLU A 39 25.49 -7.96 7.27
N PHE A 40 24.93 -8.49 8.36
CA PHE A 40 24.39 -7.67 9.45
C PHE A 40 25.55 -7.21 10.35
N GLY A 41 25.98 -5.96 10.12
CA GLY A 41 26.88 -5.24 11.02
C GLY A 41 26.15 -4.74 12.27
N ASN A 42 26.59 -5.23 13.42
CA ASN A 42 26.24 -4.78 14.77
C ASN A 42 26.42 -3.27 14.96
N THR A 43 25.43 -2.61 15.58
CA THR A 43 25.68 -1.38 16.35
C THR A 43 25.09 -1.53 17.76
N PRO A 44 25.87 -1.26 18.82
CA PRO A 44 25.42 -1.36 20.20
C PRO A 44 24.89 -0.01 20.68
N LEU A 45 23.66 0.03 21.18
CA LEU A 45 23.20 1.10 22.06
C LEU A 45 22.63 0.48 23.32
N GLY A 46 23.42 0.57 24.38
CA GLY A 46 23.03 0.21 25.73
C GLY A 46 22.02 1.19 26.29
N VAL A 47 20.91 0.66 26.79
CA VAL A 47 20.01 1.33 27.71
C VAL A 47 19.70 0.33 28.82
N PRO A 48 19.87 0.69 30.11
CA PRO A 48 19.62 -0.25 31.19
C PRO A 48 18.10 -0.37 31.42
N ILE A 49 17.57 -1.58 31.25
CA ILE A 49 16.19 -1.90 31.62
C ILE A 49 16.19 -2.33 33.09
N GLU A 50 15.58 -1.50 33.94
CA GLU A 50 15.31 -1.82 35.33
C GLU A 50 14.43 -3.06 35.45
N SER A 51 14.82 -3.91 36.40
CA SER A 51 14.24 -5.22 36.65
C SER A 51 12.89 -5.10 37.35
N PHE A 52 11.79 -5.24 36.63
CA PHE A 52 10.47 -5.44 37.24
C PHE A 52 10.33 -6.91 37.69
N LYS A 53 10.42 -7.13 39.00
CA LYS A 53 10.05 -8.40 39.63
C LYS A 53 8.52 -8.43 39.80
N PHE A 54 7.85 -9.24 38.99
CA PHE A 54 6.47 -9.64 39.28
C PHE A 54 6.46 -10.95 40.07
N ALA A 55 5.85 -10.90 41.24
CA ALA A 55 5.58 -12.06 42.07
C ALA A 55 4.49 -12.92 41.41
N THR A 56 4.81 -14.19 41.15
CA THR A 56 3.86 -15.20 40.68
C THR A 56 3.09 -15.78 41.87
N ALA A 57 1.81 -15.41 41.99
CA ALA A 57 0.86 -16.14 42.82
C ALA A 57 0.19 -17.20 41.94
N ALA A 58 0.50 -18.47 42.21
CA ALA A 58 -0.17 -19.60 41.58
C ALA A 58 -1.63 -19.67 42.07
N THR A 59 -2.57 -19.53 41.15
CA THR A 59 -3.96 -19.96 41.35
C THR A 59 -4.25 -21.04 40.32
N GLN A 60 -4.48 -22.26 40.81
CA GLN A 60 -5.13 -23.31 40.04
C GLN A 60 -6.56 -22.86 39.76
N ASP A 61 -6.95 -22.81 38.49
CA ASP A 61 -8.33 -23.11 38.16
C ASP A 61 -8.42 -23.91 36.85
N SER A 62 -9.15 -24.99 36.95
CA SER A 62 -9.36 -26.04 35.97
C SER A 62 -10.73 -25.81 35.33
N SER A 63 -10.80 -24.99 34.27
CA SER A 63 -11.93 -24.94 33.32
C SER A 63 -11.65 -23.99 32.16
N LEU A 64 -10.81 -24.39 31.20
CA LEU A 64 -10.58 -23.61 29.96
C LEU A 64 -10.46 -24.50 28.71
N LYS A 65 -11.16 -25.64 28.67
CA LYS A 65 -11.12 -26.54 27.50
C LYS A 65 -12.31 -26.43 26.54
N SER A 66 -13.34 -25.63 26.84
CA SER A 66 -14.54 -25.55 26.00
C SER A 66 -14.81 -24.17 25.38
N LEU A 67 -13.85 -23.25 25.43
CA LEU A 67 -13.98 -21.90 24.86
C LEU A 67 -13.00 -21.61 23.72
N VAL A 68 -12.20 -22.59 23.29
CA VAL A 68 -11.13 -22.39 22.29
C VAL A 68 -11.53 -22.82 20.88
N ASP A 69 -12.57 -23.65 20.73
CA ASP A 69 -12.91 -24.25 19.42
C ASP A 69 -13.91 -23.42 18.58
N GLU A 70 -14.77 -22.59 19.18
CA GLU A 70 -15.75 -21.79 18.42
C GLU A 70 -15.15 -20.53 17.77
N ASP A 71 -14.15 -19.92 18.39
CA ASP A 71 -13.51 -18.69 17.89
C ASP A 71 -12.66 -18.98 16.64
N ALA A 72 -11.85 -20.05 16.66
CA ALA A 72 -11.03 -20.44 15.51
C ALA A 72 -11.89 -20.78 14.29
N ALA A 73 -12.97 -21.55 14.48
CA ALA A 73 -13.86 -21.92 13.38
C ALA A 73 -14.59 -20.72 12.74
N THR A 74 -14.83 -19.65 13.52
CA THR A 74 -15.44 -18.41 13.02
C THR A 74 -14.45 -17.55 12.25
N GLU A 75 -13.19 -17.52 12.69
CA GLU A 75 -12.10 -16.82 12.01
C GLU A 75 -11.78 -17.45 10.64
N PHE A 76 -11.63 -18.78 10.57
CA PHE A 76 -11.40 -19.49 9.31
C PHE A 76 -12.49 -19.24 8.26
N ARG A 77 -13.77 -19.29 8.65
CA ARG A 77 -14.89 -18.99 7.74
C ARG A 77 -14.90 -17.55 7.23
N THR A 78 -14.41 -16.62 8.05
CA THR A 78 -14.31 -15.21 7.67
C THR A 78 -13.19 -14.98 6.66
N LEU A 79 -12.07 -15.70 6.81
CA LEU A 79 -10.94 -15.67 5.87
C LEU A 79 -11.33 -16.25 4.50
N GLU A 80 -11.98 -17.42 4.44
CA GLU A 80 -12.43 -18.03 3.18
C GLU A 80 -13.38 -17.10 2.41
N LYS A 81 -14.37 -16.53 3.11
CA LYS A 81 -15.33 -15.58 2.52
C LYS A 81 -14.65 -14.31 1.99
N ASN A 82 -13.54 -13.91 2.62
CA ASN A 82 -12.77 -12.75 2.20
C ASN A 82 -11.97 -13.04 0.92
N GLU A 83 -11.32 -14.20 0.87
CA GLU A 83 -10.59 -14.66 -0.30
C GLU A 83 -11.48 -14.77 -1.55
N ASP A 84 -12.68 -15.34 -1.40
CA ASP A 84 -13.67 -15.43 -2.47
C ASP A 84 -14.04 -14.04 -3.02
N GLN A 85 -14.16 -13.04 -2.13
CA GLN A 85 -14.46 -11.67 -2.53
C GLN A 85 -13.29 -11.02 -3.27
N VAL A 86 -12.05 -11.24 -2.82
CA VAL A 86 -10.85 -10.75 -3.51
C VAL A 86 -10.79 -11.34 -4.91
N THR A 87 -10.90 -12.66 -5.02
CA THR A 87 -10.87 -13.38 -6.31
C THR A 87 -11.96 -12.88 -7.25
N LYS A 88 -13.19 -12.71 -6.74
CA LYS A 88 -14.31 -12.15 -7.51
C LYS A 88 -14.03 -10.73 -8.00
N LEU A 89 -13.42 -9.87 -7.18
CA LEU A 89 -13.05 -8.51 -7.58
C LEU A 89 -11.97 -8.51 -8.68
N ILE A 90 -10.96 -9.37 -8.57
CA ILE A 90 -9.93 -9.52 -9.62
C ILE A 90 -10.56 -9.99 -10.94
N LEU A 91 -11.49 -10.96 -10.88
CA LEU A 91 -12.25 -11.40 -12.06
C LEU A 91 -13.11 -10.28 -12.66
N ASN A 92 -13.72 -9.44 -11.82
CA ASN A 92 -14.48 -8.28 -12.27
C ASN A 92 -13.58 -7.26 -12.98
N ILE A 93 -12.38 -6.99 -12.45
CA ILE A 93 -11.38 -6.14 -13.12
C ILE A 93 -11.08 -6.71 -14.50
N ARG A 94 -10.74 -8.00 -14.60
CA ARG A 94 -10.45 -8.69 -15.87
C ARG A 94 -11.61 -8.57 -16.88
N GLY A 95 -12.84 -8.72 -16.40
CA GLY A 95 -14.05 -8.68 -17.24
C GLY A 95 -14.49 -7.27 -17.68
N THR A 96 -14.03 -6.22 -17.02
CA THR A 96 -14.50 -4.85 -17.26
C THR A 96 -13.81 -4.21 -18.46
N ARG A 97 -14.50 -4.17 -19.61
CA ARG A 97 -13.94 -3.69 -20.89
C ARG A 97 -13.48 -2.24 -20.90
N SER A 98 -14.03 -1.38 -20.03
CA SER A 98 -13.64 0.03 -19.95
C SER A 98 -12.26 0.22 -19.32
N ILE A 99 -11.75 -0.74 -18.54
CA ILE A 99 -10.47 -0.66 -17.86
C ILE A 99 -9.33 -0.98 -18.86
N PRO A 100 -8.36 -0.07 -19.07
CA PRO A 100 -7.17 -0.33 -19.87
C PRO A 100 -6.28 -1.37 -19.20
N ASP A 101 -5.57 -2.16 -19.99
CA ASP A 101 -4.62 -3.17 -19.48
C ASP A 101 -5.22 -4.14 -18.45
N ARG A 102 -6.55 -4.30 -18.42
CA ARG A 102 -7.28 -5.09 -17.41
C ARG A 102 -6.75 -6.51 -17.23
N GLU A 103 -6.27 -7.14 -18.30
CA GLU A 103 -5.67 -8.47 -18.25
C GLU A 103 -4.35 -8.46 -17.48
N SER A 104 -3.49 -7.48 -17.74
CA SER A 104 -2.21 -7.30 -17.05
C SER A 104 -2.41 -6.95 -15.59
N ILE A 105 -3.35 -6.03 -15.30
CA ILE A 105 -3.69 -5.64 -13.92
C ILE A 105 -4.22 -6.86 -13.16
N ALA A 106 -5.18 -7.59 -13.73
CA ALA A 106 -5.75 -8.76 -13.07
C ALA A 106 -4.71 -9.87 -12.87
N LYS A 107 -3.82 -10.10 -13.86
CA LYS A 107 -2.71 -11.06 -13.72
C LYS A 107 -1.79 -10.68 -12.56
N ARG A 108 -1.34 -9.42 -12.49
CA ARG A 108 -0.46 -8.96 -11.40
C ARG A 108 -1.14 -9.04 -10.03
N LEU A 109 -2.42 -8.71 -9.94
CA LEU A 109 -3.17 -8.87 -8.68
C LEU A 109 -3.30 -10.33 -8.25
N SER A 110 -3.47 -11.26 -9.20
CA SER A 110 -3.46 -12.70 -8.90
C SER A 110 -2.11 -13.19 -8.43
N GLU A 111 -1.01 -12.72 -9.02
CA GLU A 111 0.36 -13.02 -8.58
C GLU A 111 0.57 -12.51 -7.15
N LEU A 112 0.30 -11.23 -6.89
CA LEU A 112 0.42 -10.63 -5.56
C LEU A 112 -0.44 -11.32 -4.49
N LEU A 113 -1.63 -11.80 -4.86
CA LEU A 113 -2.48 -12.58 -3.96
C LEU A 113 -1.83 -13.93 -3.61
N GLN A 114 -1.21 -14.60 -4.59
CA GLN A 114 -0.51 -15.85 -4.36
C GLN A 114 0.74 -15.63 -3.49
N ASP A 115 1.54 -14.61 -3.81
CA ASP A 115 2.74 -14.25 -3.06
C ASP A 115 2.40 -13.96 -1.59
N ALA A 116 1.35 -13.17 -1.33
CA ALA A 116 0.92 -12.83 0.03
C ALA A 116 0.45 -14.03 0.86
N LYS A 117 -0.06 -15.10 0.21
CA LYS A 117 -0.45 -16.35 0.89
C LYS A 117 0.74 -17.20 1.26
N GLU A 118 1.81 -17.16 0.48
CA GLU A 118 3.03 -17.92 0.74
C GLU A 118 3.78 -17.37 1.97
N GLU A 119 3.60 -16.08 2.31
CA GLU A 119 4.22 -15.44 3.47
C GLU A 119 3.61 -15.86 4.83
N GLY A 120 2.42 -16.49 4.87
CA GLY A 120 1.87 -17.05 6.11
C GLY A 120 0.36 -17.35 6.09
N THR A 121 -0.05 -18.37 6.85
CA THR A 121 -1.45 -18.84 6.91
C THR A 121 -2.43 -17.88 7.57
N GLU A 122 -1.94 -16.90 8.33
CA GLU A 122 -2.76 -15.89 9.01
C GLU A 122 -3.00 -14.64 8.15
N ASN A 123 -2.32 -14.52 7.01
CA ASN A 123 -2.48 -13.37 6.14
C ASN A 123 -3.64 -13.60 5.15
N PRO A 124 -4.75 -12.84 5.22
CA PRO A 124 -5.87 -12.97 4.27
C PRO A 124 -5.52 -12.60 2.82
N GLY A 125 -4.27 -12.22 2.55
CA GLY A 125 -3.83 -11.70 1.26
C GLY A 125 -4.27 -10.24 1.10
N ILE A 126 -4.72 -9.87 -0.09
CA ILE A 126 -5.05 -8.48 -0.44
C ILE A 126 -6.22 -7.95 0.40
N SER A 127 -6.04 -6.76 0.99
CA SER A 127 -7.09 -6.00 1.67
C SER A 127 -8.29 -5.74 0.74
N ILE A 128 -9.45 -6.34 1.05
CA ILE A 128 -10.68 -6.21 0.23
C ILE A 128 -11.09 -4.75 0.08
N GLY A 129 -11.02 -3.97 1.17
CA GLY A 129 -11.37 -2.56 1.15
C GLY A 129 -10.48 -1.78 0.18
N SER A 130 -9.18 -2.06 0.21
CA SER A 130 -8.20 -1.44 -0.69
C SER A 130 -8.42 -1.86 -2.14
N LEU A 131 -8.65 -3.15 -2.41
CA LEU A 131 -8.95 -3.65 -3.75
C LEU A 131 -10.24 -3.08 -4.32
N ARG A 132 -11.28 -2.95 -3.50
CA ARG A 132 -12.53 -2.30 -3.91
C ARG A 132 -12.30 -0.82 -4.25
N ASN A 133 -11.53 -0.12 -3.43
CA ASN A 133 -11.19 1.28 -3.66
C ASN A 133 -10.39 1.46 -4.97
N PHE A 134 -9.41 0.59 -5.20
CA PHE A 134 -8.64 0.56 -6.45
C PHE A 134 -9.53 0.25 -7.66
N TYR A 135 -10.43 -0.74 -7.55
CA TYR A 135 -11.36 -1.06 -8.63
C TYR A 135 -12.28 0.11 -8.98
N ASN A 136 -12.85 0.79 -7.98
CA ASN A 136 -13.66 1.99 -8.19
C ASN A 136 -12.85 3.09 -8.88
N PHE A 137 -11.60 3.30 -8.47
CA PHE A 137 -10.70 4.25 -9.12
C PHE A 137 -10.47 3.91 -10.61
N LEU A 138 -10.22 2.64 -10.95
CA LEU A 138 -10.06 2.19 -12.33
C LEU A 138 -11.33 2.40 -13.18
N GLN A 139 -12.50 2.21 -12.58
CA GLN A 139 -13.77 2.44 -13.27
C GLN A 139 -14.04 3.92 -13.54
N THR A 140 -13.78 4.79 -12.56
CA THR A 140 -13.99 6.23 -12.68
C THR A 140 -13.02 6.85 -13.69
N TYR A 141 -11.80 6.34 -13.77
CA TYR A 141 -10.71 6.94 -14.54
C TYR A 141 -10.16 6.02 -15.63
N SER A 142 -11.08 5.33 -16.29
CA SER A 142 -10.79 4.22 -17.21
C SER A 142 -10.13 4.64 -18.53
N ASN A 143 -9.88 5.92 -18.77
CA ASN A 143 -9.31 6.43 -20.02
C ASN A 143 -7.99 7.17 -19.83
N LEU A 144 -7.45 7.21 -18.60
CA LEU A 144 -6.43 8.19 -18.25
C LEU A 144 -5.04 7.63 -17.94
N MET A 145 -4.94 6.36 -17.53
CA MET A 145 -3.68 5.81 -17.03
C MET A 145 -3.46 4.40 -17.59
N MET A 146 -2.32 4.20 -18.25
CA MET A 146 -1.88 2.91 -18.77
C MET A 146 -0.83 2.33 -17.82
N LYS A 147 -0.86 1.00 -17.63
CA LYS A 147 0.13 0.19 -16.92
C LYS A 147 0.77 0.80 -15.65
N PRO A 148 0.02 0.93 -14.54
CA PRO A 148 0.67 1.15 -13.24
C PRO A 148 1.56 -0.03 -12.86
N ALA A 149 2.68 0.26 -12.19
CA ALA A 149 3.31 -0.71 -11.31
C ALA A 149 2.40 -0.94 -10.10
N ILE A 150 2.09 -2.19 -9.77
CA ILE A 150 1.20 -2.56 -8.68
C ILE A 150 1.98 -3.42 -7.68
N ALA A 151 1.86 -3.06 -6.40
CA ALA A 151 2.47 -3.76 -5.28
C ALA A 151 1.53 -3.81 -4.08
N LEU A 152 1.88 -4.61 -3.07
CA LEU A 152 1.21 -4.62 -1.78
C LEU A 152 2.10 -3.95 -0.73
N THR A 153 1.45 -3.25 0.20
CA THR A 153 2.07 -2.81 1.45
C THR A 153 2.14 -3.97 2.46
N PRO A 154 2.93 -3.90 3.54
CA PRO A 154 2.97 -4.91 4.61
C PRO A 154 1.63 -5.18 5.30
N ILE A 155 0.66 -4.27 5.16
CA ILE A 155 -0.71 -4.45 5.66
C ILE A 155 -1.68 -4.90 4.54
N ASN A 156 -1.12 -5.35 3.42
CA ASN A 156 -1.79 -5.85 2.21
C ASN A 156 -2.73 -4.88 1.51
N ASP A 157 -2.62 -3.58 1.78
CA ASP A 157 -3.25 -2.57 0.96
C ASP A 157 -2.50 -2.44 -0.38
N ILE A 158 -3.24 -2.12 -1.43
CA ILE A 158 -2.74 -1.89 -2.78
C ILE A 158 -2.00 -0.56 -2.84
N TYR A 159 -0.79 -0.62 -3.37
CA TYR A 159 0.00 0.51 -3.77
C TYR A 159 0.19 0.48 -5.28
N VAL A 160 0.01 1.62 -5.93
CA VAL A 160 0.24 1.78 -7.37
C VAL A 160 1.19 2.93 -7.62
N SER A 161 2.00 2.81 -8.67
CA SER A 161 2.92 3.86 -9.09
C SER A 161 3.02 3.94 -10.60
N TRP A 162 3.06 5.16 -11.11
CA TRP A 162 3.39 5.49 -12.48
C TRP A 162 4.71 6.25 -12.47
N ARG A 163 5.65 5.78 -13.27
CA ARG A 163 6.92 6.44 -13.48
C ARG A 163 7.02 6.91 -14.92
N ALA A 164 7.65 8.06 -15.13
CA ALA A 164 7.98 8.55 -16.46
C ALA A 164 9.47 8.90 -16.54
N GLU A 165 9.96 8.97 -17.78
CA GLU A 165 11.30 9.46 -18.08
C GLU A 165 11.54 10.84 -17.43
N GLY A 166 12.74 11.04 -16.87
CA GLY A 166 13.07 12.25 -16.10
C GLY A 166 12.82 12.15 -14.60
N GLY A 167 12.50 10.96 -14.08
CA GLY A 167 12.36 10.71 -12.65
C GLY A 167 11.05 11.24 -12.05
N PHE A 168 10.03 11.42 -12.90
CA PHE A 168 8.69 11.79 -12.44
C PHE A 168 7.95 10.57 -11.93
N VAL A 169 7.26 10.74 -10.82
CA VAL A 169 6.59 9.66 -10.11
C VAL A 169 5.23 10.14 -9.67
N PHE A 170 4.21 9.34 -9.90
CA PHE A 170 2.90 9.49 -9.28
C PHE A 170 2.58 8.19 -8.60
N SER A 171 2.31 8.23 -7.30
CA SER A 171 2.00 7.04 -6.53
C SER A 171 0.73 7.24 -5.72
N ILE A 172 -0.02 6.16 -5.56
CA ILE A 172 -1.24 6.12 -4.77
C ILE A 172 -1.21 4.86 -3.88
N HIS A 173 -1.47 5.05 -2.60
CA HIS A 173 -1.76 3.99 -1.64
C HIS A 173 -3.26 3.98 -1.37
N PHE A 174 -3.95 2.94 -1.80
CA PHE A 174 -5.38 2.77 -1.58
C PHE A 174 -5.63 2.20 -0.19
N LEU A 175 -6.27 2.97 0.68
CA LEU A 175 -6.60 2.51 2.03
C LEU A 175 -7.92 1.74 2.02
N SER A 176 -8.04 0.78 2.94
CA SER A 176 -9.27 0.00 3.15
C SER A 176 -10.50 0.84 3.53
N THR A 177 -10.28 2.06 4.03
CA THR A 177 -11.30 3.01 4.45
C THR A 177 -11.96 3.78 3.30
N GLY A 178 -11.46 3.65 2.06
CA GLY A 178 -11.93 4.41 0.89
C GLY A 178 -11.12 5.68 0.60
N PHE A 179 -10.25 6.08 1.53
CA PHE A 179 -9.27 7.15 1.30
C PHE A 179 -8.07 6.64 0.51
N VAL A 180 -7.31 7.59 -0.04
CA VAL A 180 -6.05 7.36 -0.72
C VAL A 180 -5.00 8.30 -0.18
N ASN A 181 -3.78 7.80 0.01
CA ASN A 181 -2.61 8.64 0.17
C ASN A 181 -1.90 8.73 -1.18
N PHE A 182 -1.44 9.91 -1.55
CA PHE A 182 -0.75 10.10 -2.83
C PHE A 182 0.56 10.87 -2.67
N ALA A 183 1.47 10.60 -3.59
CA ALA A 183 2.73 11.31 -3.73
C ALA A 183 3.00 11.62 -5.21
N ILE A 184 3.50 12.81 -5.50
CA ILE A 184 3.80 13.30 -6.84
C ILE A 184 5.19 13.91 -6.84
N ILE A 185 6.00 13.49 -7.81
CA ILE A 185 7.26 14.10 -8.20
C ILE A 185 7.08 14.51 -9.66
N ALA A 186 7.05 15.82 -9.94
CA ALA A 186 6.69 16.36 -11.24
C ALA A 186 7.62 17.51 -11.66
N PRO A 187 7.76 17.81 -12.97
CA PRO A 187 8.56 18.93 -13.42
C PRO A 187 7.97 20.26 -12.92
N ASN A 188 8.85 21.20 -12.57
CA ASN A 188 8.45 22.55 -12.18
C ASN A 188 8.71 23.54 -13.33
N PRO A 189 7.68 24.00 -14.05
CA PRO A 189 7.88 24.88 -15.21
C PRO A 189 8.37 26.28 -14.85
N ASN A 190 8.27 26.68 -13.56
CA ASN A 190 8.38 28.07 -13.13
C ASN A 190 9.61 28.38 -12.26
N ALA A 191 10.59 27.49 -12.08
CA ALA A 191 11.62 27.74 -11.06
C ALA A 191 13.02 27.17 -11.32
N GLU A 192 13.99 27.78 -10.62
CA GLU A 192 15.39 27.40 -10.39
C GLU A 192 15.56 25.96 -9.84
N GLN A 193 14.50 25.39 -9.25
CA GLN A 193 14.46 23.97 -8.88
C GLN A 193 13.67 23.17 -9.92
N PRO A 194 14.26 22.15 -10.57
CA PRO A 194 13.68 21.48 -11.73
C PRO A 194 12.48 20.59 -11.38
N VAL A 195 12.32 20.20 -10.12
CA VAL A 195 11.36 19.18 -9.68
C VAL A 195 10.55 19.67 -8.48
N ARG A 196 9.25 19.40 -8.50
CA ARG A 196 8.30 19.64 -7.41
C ARG A 196 7.92 18.32 -6.75
N ARG A 197 7.79 18.32 -5.43
CA ARG A 197 7.30 17.18 -4.63
C ARG A 197 6.03 17.57 -3.90
N ILE A 198 4.99 16.76 -4.02
CA ILE A 198 3.68 17.00 -3.40
C ILE A 198 3.20 15.67 -2.81
N SER A 199 2.75 15.68 -1.56
CA SER A 199 2.07 14.55 -0.92
C SER A 199 0.72 15.00 -0.38
N GLY A 200 -0.18 14.05 -0.15
CA GLY A 200 -1.47 14.35 0.46
C GLY A 200 -2.36 13.13 0.63
N SER A 201 -3.56 13.39 1.16
CA SER A 201 -4.62 12.40 1.28
C SER A 201 -5.92 12.96 0.70
N ASP A 202 -6.76 12.09 0.15
CA ASP A 202 -8.10 12.42 -0.37
C ASP A 202 -8.97 11.17 -0.51
N ASN A 203 -10.20 11.33 -1.00
CA ASN A 203 -11.00 10.22 -1.54
C ASN A 203 -10.51 9.86 -2.94
N ALA A 204 -10.53 8.56 -3.28
CA ALA A 204 -10.12 8.08 -4.60
C ALA A 204 -10.90 8.77 -5.73
N GLU A 205 -12.18 9.03 -5.50
CA GLU A 205 -13.09 9.68 -6.46
C GLU A 205 -12.67 11.12 -6.80
N ASN A 206 -12.05 11.85 -5.88
CA ASN A 206 -11.69 13.26 -6.09
C ASN A 206 -10.22 13.45 -6.46
N LEU A 207 -9.40 12.40 -6.34
CA LEU A 207 -7.95 12.50 -6.46
C LEU A 207 -7.53 13.12 -7.80
N LEU A 208 -8.09 12.68 -8.94
CA LEU A 208 -7.62 13.17 -10.23
C LEU A 208 -7.91 14.65 -10.44
N GLU A 209 -9.07 15.17 -10.03
CA GLU A 209 -9.34 16.61 -10.16
C GLU A 209 -8.37 17.44 -9.30
N LYS A 210 -7.97 16.94 -8.13
CA LYS A 210 -6.97 17.59 -7.27
C LYS A 210 -5.57 17.57 -7.87
N VAL A 211 -5.19 16.49 -8.57
CA VAL A 211 -3.84 16.33 -9.11
C VAL A 211 -3.69 16.76 -10.57
N LYS A 212 -4.80 17.05 -11.25
CA LYS A 212 -4.87 17.55 -12.63
C LYS A 212 -4.03 18.80 -12.91
N PRO A 213 -3.94 19.81 -12.02
CA PRO A 213 -3.08 20.98 -12.23
C PRO A 213 -1.59 20.62 -12.42
N TRP A 214 -1.17 19.45 -11.95
CA TRP A 214 0.21 18.96 -12.07
C TRP A 214 0.51 18.26 -13.38
N GLY A 215 -0.49 18.16 -14.27
CA GLY A 215 -0.30 17.60 -15.61
C GLY A 215 0.06 16.11 -15.61
N ILE A 216 -0.25 15.38 -14.54
CA ILE A 216 0.06 13.95 -14.38
C ILE A 216 -0.44 13.13 -15.57
N LEU A 217 -1.64 13.44 -16.04
CA LEU A 217 -2.28 12.80 -17.19
C LEU A 217 -1.47 12.92 -18.50
N LYS A 218 -0.53 13.88 -18.59
CA LYS A 218 0.31 14.06 -19.79
C LYS A 218 1.42 13.01 -19.89
N TRP A 219 1.84 12.44 -18.76
CA TRP A 219 3.00 11.54 -18.71
C TRP A 219 2.71 10.20 -18.03
N ALA A 220 1.82 10.13 -17.03
CA ALA A 220 1.49 8.91 -16.28
C ALA A 220 0.67 7.87 -17.06
N GLY A 221 0.51 8.05 -18.37
CA GLY A 221 -0.11 7.07 -19.27
C GLY A 221 0.69 6.86 -20.56
N ARG A 222 1.92 7.38 -20.63
CA ARG A 222 2.81 7.16 -21.77
C ARG A 222 3.80 6.06 -21.39
N GLU A 223 3.83 5.01 -22.18
CA GLU A 223 4.86 3.98 -22.10
C GLU A 223 6.21 4.66 -22.29
N GLY A 224 7.12 4.51 -21.30
CA GLY A 224 8.53 4.82 -21.52
C GLY A 224 8.99 3.99 -22.71
N ARG A 225 9.50 4.65 -23.75
CA ARG A 225 9.93 3.96 -24.98
C ARG A 225 11.37 3.52 -24.88
#